data_AF-A0A353DYB1-F1
#
_entry.id   AF-A0A353DYB1-F1
#
_cell.length_a   1.000
_cell.length_b   1.000
_cell.length_c   1.000
_cell.angle_alpha   90.00
_cell.angle_beta   90.00
_cell.angle_gamma   90.00
#
_symmetry.space_group_name_H-M   'P 1'
#
loop_
_entity.id
_entity.type
_entity.pdbx_description
1 polymer ?
#
loop_
_entity_poly.entity_id
_entity_poly.type
_entity_poly.pdbx_seq_one_letter_code
_entity_poly.pdbx_strand_id
1 'polypeptide(L)'
;MRILCIIAYLLVSSFKLFPQPVLITEVMSRNGDVLSDEQGRFPDWIELFNAGNQVVNLEGFGLSDDPEVPFAHVLPSIRLNPGDHWVVFCSGETEQTLMGVESKWNLPDWGLSFPPVKSGLVLHL
;
A
#
# COMPACT_ATOMS: atom_id res chain seq x y z
N MET A 1 -16.91 34.97 30.89
CA MET A 1 -15.86 33.95 31.13
C MET A 1 -16.33 32.51 30.91
N ARG A 2 -17.53 32.08 31.36
CA ARG A 2 -18.04 30.72 31.13
C ARG A 2 -18.29 30.34 29.65
N ILE A 3 -18.76 31.30 28.84
CA ILE A 3 -19.07 31.10 27.41
C ILE A 3 -17.80 31.02 26.55
N LEU A 4 -16.71 31.69 26.97
CA LEU A 4 -15.43 31.68 26.25
C LEU A 4 -14.74 30.31 26.31
N CYS A 5 -14.88 29.59 27.44
CA CYS A 5 -14.27 28.27 27.62
C CYS A 5 -14.95 27.16 26.80
N ILE A 6 -16.25 27.27 26.52
CA ILE A 6 -17.00 26.27 25.73
C ILE A 6 -16.64 26.38 24.24
N ILE A 7 -16.45 27.59 23.74
CA ILE A 7 -16.02 27.84 22.35
C ILE A 7 -14.58 27.34 22.14
N ALA A 8 -13.69 27.54 23.12
CA ALA A 8 -12.35 26.96 23.08
C ALA A 8 -12.36 25.42 23.12
N TYR A 9 -13.26 24.80 23.88
CA TYR A 9 -13.41 23.34 23.92
C TYR A 9 -13.93 22.75 22.60
N LEU A 10 -14.85 23.44 21.92
CA LEU A 10 -15.37 23.03 20.60
C LEU A 10 -14.35 23.21 19.46
N LEU A 11 -13.42 24.16 19.59
CA LEU A 11 -12.37 24.39 18.59
C LEU A 11 -11.20 23.39 18.69
N VAL A 12 -10.98 22.76 19.85
CA VAL A 12 -9.89 21.80 20.07
C VAL A 12 -10.31 20.35 19.76
N SER A 13 -11.61 20.05 19.64
CA SER A 13 -12.12 18.67 19.60
C SER A 13 -12.12 17.96 18.23
N SER A 14 -11.58 18.58 17.17
CA SER A 14 -11.78 18.06 15.80
C SER A 14 -10.51 17.84 14.99
N PHE A 15 -9.36 17.64 15.63
CA PHE A 15 -8.26 16.94 14.96
C PHE A 15 -8.57 15.44 14.95
N LYS A 16 -9.38 15.02 13.98
CA LYS A 16 -9.42 13.61 13.58
C LYS A 16 -8.04 13.31 13.00
N LEU A 17 -7.13 12.74 13.79
CA LEU A 17 -6.03 11.95 13.25
C LEU A 17 -6.72 10.85 12.44
N PHE A 18 -6.84 11.02 11.13
CA PHE A 18 -7.21 9.92 10.26
C PHE A 18 -6.00 8.99 10.27
N PRO A 19 -6.07 7.82 10.92
CA PRO A 19 -5.04 6.81 10.73
C PRO A 19 -5.00 6.52 9.23
N GLN A 20 -3.83 6.29 8.65
CA GLN A 20 -3.73 5.80 7.29
C GLN A 20 -4.54 4.49 7.24
N PRO A 21 -5.68 4.44 6.51
CA PRO A 21 -6.55 3.27 6.57
C PRO A 21 -5.92 2.09 5.83
N VAL A 22 -4.98 2.36 4.93
CA VAL A 22 -4.25 1.33 4.18
C VAL A 22 -2.91 1.09 4.84
N LEU A 23 -2.64 -0.17 5.16
CA LEU A 23 -1.43 -0.64 5.82
C LEU A 23 -0.68 -1.58 4.89
N ILE A 24 0.65 -1.57 4.97
CA ILE A 24 1.44 -2.70 4.49
C ILE A 24 1.41 -3.76 5.59
N THR A 25 0.76 -4.90 5.33
CA THR A 25 0.60 -5.98 6.32
C THR A 25 1.62 -7.08 6.17
N GLU A 26 2.02 -7.37 4.93
CA GLU A 26 3.03 -8.38 4.64
C GLU A 26 3.96 -7.93 3.52
N VAL A 27 5.18 -8.43 3.62
CA VAL A 27 6.24 -8.21 2.67
C VAL A 27 6.99 -9.52 2.50
N MET A 28 6.93 -10.11 1.32
CA MET A 28 7.63 -11.34 0.99
C MET A 28 8.76 -11.05 0.02
N SER A 29 9.97 -10.99 0.56
CA SER A 29 11.19 -10.92 -0.22
C SER A 29 11.79 -12.31 -0.36
N ARG A 30 12.11 -12.74 -1.58
CA ARG A 30 12.55 -14.09 -1.94
C ARG A 30 11.43 -15.13 -1.83
N ASN A 31 10.36 -14.88 -2.55
CA ASN A 31 9.31 -15.86 -2.77
C ASN A 31 9.86 -17.01 -3.64
N GLY A 32 9.97 -18.23 -3.10
CA GLY A 32 10.49 -19.39 -3.84
C GLY A 32 9.39 -20.34 -4.33
N ASP A 33 8.33 -20.44 -3.55
CA ASP A 33 7.29 -21.47 -3.70
C ASP A 33 5.94 -21.09 -3.06
N VAL A 34 5.78 -19.86 -2.55
CA VAL A 34 4.59 -19.47 -1.77
C VAL A 34 3.47 -18.99 -2.68
N LEU A 35 3.72 -17.94 -3.48
CA LEU A 35 2.70 -17.33 -4.33
C LEU A 35 3.25 -17.07 -5.72
N SER A 36 2.76 -17.77 -6.74
CA SER A 36 3.21 -17.49 -8.10
C SER A 36 2.43 -16.33 -8.74
N ASP A 37 3.06 -15.64 -9.68
CA ASP A 37 2.38 -14.81 -10.66
C ASP A 37 1.61 -15.67 -11.69
N GLU A 38 0.96 -15.01 -12.65
CA GLU A 38 0.18 -15.65 -13.72
C GLU A 38 1.05 -16.52 -14.66
N GLN A 39 2.37 -16.33 -14.65
CA GLN A 39 3.34 -17.03 -15.48
C GLN A 39 4.02 -18.17 -14.71
N GLY A 40 3.61 -18.42 -13.45
CA GLY A 40 4.18 -19.45 -12.60
C GLY A 40 5.55 -19.09 -12.03
N ARG A 41 5.94 -17.82 -12.06
CA ARG A 41 7.16 -17.33 -11.41
C ARG A 41 6.83 -16.90 -9.99
N PHE A 42 7.85 -16.78 -9.15
CA PHE A 42 7.68 -16.39 -7.75
C PHE A 42 8.39 -15.05 -7.49
N PRO A 43 7.86 -13.93 -8.02
CA PRO A 43 8.41 -12.62 -7.71
C PRO A 43 8.13 -12.26 -6.24
N ASP A 44 8.89 -11.29 -5.76
CA ASP A 44 8.62 -10.64 -4.48
C ASP A 44 7.24 -9.98 -4.49
N TRP A 45 6.64 -9.82 -3.33
CA TRP A 45 5.33 -9.17 -3.23
C TRP A 45 5.12 -8.44 -1.90
N ILE A 46 4.15 -7.53 -1.95
CA ILE A 46 3.71 -6.71 -0.82
C ILE A 46 2.20 -6.85 -0.72
N GLU A 47 1.69 -6.96 0.50
CA GLU A 47 0.26 -6.92 0.78
C GLU A 47 -0.15 -5.58 1.37
N LEU A 48 -1.18 -4.99 0.75
CA LEU A 48 -1.86 -3.79 1.22
C LEU A 48 -3.23 -4.16 1.79
N PHE A 49 -3.52 -3.71 3.00
CA PHE A 49 -4.76 -4.00 3.71
C PHE A 49 -5.50 -2.73 4.09
N ASN A 50 -6.80 -2.65 3.77
CA ASN A 50 -7.64 -1.57 4.25
C ASN A 50 -8.22 -1.90 5.65
N ALA A 51 -7.53 -1.42 6.69
CA ALA A 51 -7.96 -1.46 8.09
C ALA A 51 -9.05 -0.43 8.45
N GLY A 52 -9.42 0.44 7.50
CA GLY A 52 -10.46 1.44 7.66
C GLY A 52 -11.88 0.87 7.61
N ASN A 53 -12.87 1.75 7.77
CA ASN A 53 -14.30 1.43 7.68
C ASN A 53 -14.97 2.04 6.43
N GLN A 54 -14.19 2.59 5.51
CA GLN A 54 -14.64 3.14 4.24
C GLN A 54 -13.85 2.54 3.07
N VAL A 55 -14.43 2.59 1.88
CA VAL A 55 -13.73 2.21 0.65
C VAL A 55 -12.62 3.22 0.38
N VAL A 56 -11.41 2.73 0.06
CA VAL A 56 -10.25 3.55 -0.29
C VAL A 56 -9.88 3.30 -1.73
N ASN A 57 -9.67 4.36 -2.51
CA ASN A 57 -9.04 4.27 -3.82
C ASN A 57 -7.53 4.55 -3.68
N LEU A 58 -6.69 3.66 -4.20
CA LEU A 58 -5.23 3.76 -4.10
C LEU A 58 -4.61 4.64 -5.19
N GLU A 59 -5.42 5.21 -6.08
CA GLU A 59 -4.96 6.09 -7.15
C GLU A 59 -4.10 7.23 -6.61
N GLY A 60 -2.85 7.31 -7.09
CA GLY A 60 -1.92 8.37 -6.69
C GLY A 60 -1.11 8.06 -5.42
N PHE A 61 -1.39 6.96 -4.72
CA PHE A 61 -0.58 6.55 -3.57
C PHE A 61 0.82 6.17 -4.05
N GLY A 62 1.84 6.39 -3.23
CA GLY A 62 3.24 6.11 -3.56
C GLY A 62 3.80 4.98 -2.71
N LEU A 63 4.55 4.06 -3.34
CA LEU A 63 5.44 3.15 -2.62
C LEU A 63 6.88 3.59 -2.87
N SER A 64 7.64 3.74 -1.79
CA SER A 64 9.07 4.06 -1.85
C SER A 64 9.83 3.58 -0.62
N ASP A 65 11.08 3.18 -0.84
CA ASP A 65 12.08 2.95 0.21
C ASP A 65 13.04 4.14 0.38
N ASP A 66 12.87 5.20 -0.42
CA ASP A 66 13.64 6.43 -0.38
C ASP A 66 12.75 7.60 0.10
N PRO A 67 12.98 8.17 1.30
CA PRO A 67 12.20 9.28 1.81
C PRO A 67 12.33 10.57 0.96
N GLU A 68 13.38 10.69 0.15
CA GLU A 68 13.55 11.81 -0.78
C GLU A 68 12.75 11.62 -2.08
N VAL A 69 12.30 10.39 -2.36
CA VAL A 69 11.50 10.04 -3.55
C VAL A 69 10.24 9.26 -3.14
N PRO A 70 9.29 9.86 -2.39
CA PRO A 70 8.17 9.15 -1.78
C PRO A 70 7.18 8.51 -2.78
N PHE A 71 7.18 8.95 -4.04
CA PHE A 71 6.31 8.45 -5.10
C PHE A 71 7.11 7.74 -6.21
N ALA A 72 8.18 7.03 -5.83
CA ALA A 72 8.98 6.23 -6.77
C ALA A 72 8.11 5.26 -7.58
N HIS A 73 7.07 4.70 -6.95
CA HIS A 73 6.06 3.89 -7.62
C HIS A 73 4.64 4.34 -7.27
N VAL A 74 3.96 4.94 -8.24
CA VAL A 74 2.58 5.42 -8.08
C VAL A 74 1.60 4.28 -8.32
N LEU A 75 0.69 4.10 -7.38
CA LEU A 75 -0.34 3.08 -7.41
C LEU A 75 -1.52 3.50 -8.30
N PRO A 76 -2.19 2.51 -8.93
CA PRO A 76 -3.29 2.75 -9.85
C PRO A 76 -4.63 2.87 -9.12
N SER A 77 -5.69 3.12 -9.89
CA SER A 77 -7.06 3.21 -9.40
C SER A 77 -7.60 1.83 -9.00
N ILE A 78 -7.22 1.38 -7.80
CA ILE A 78 -7.69 0.15 -7.15
C ILE A 78 -8.52 0.54 -5.93
N ARG A 79 -9.73 -0.01 -5.84
CA ARG A 79 -10.65 0.23 -4.72
C ARG A 79 -10.58 -0.92 -3.73
N LEU A 80 -10.19 -0.63 -2.50
CA LEU A 80 -10.23 -1.58 -1.38
C LEU A 80 -11.44 -1.27 -0.50
N ASN A 81 -12.37 -2.21 -0.36
CA ASN A 81 -13.40 -2.11 0.67
C ASN A 81 -12.80 -2.30 2.07
N PRO A 82 -13.52 -1.94 3.15
CA PRO A 82 -13.11 -2.27 4.51
C PRO A 82 -12.81 -3.76 4.66
N GLY A 83 -11.60 -4.11 5.08
CA GLY A 83 -11.18 -5.49 5.25
C GLY A 83 -10.56 -6.15 4.01
N ASP A 84 -10.55 -5.47 2.85
CA ASP A 84 -9.95 -6.00 1.64
C ASP A 84 -8.42 -5.94 1.71
N HIS A 85 -7.81 -6.96 1.10
CA HIS A 85 -6.36 -7.07 0.92
C HIS A 85 -6.06 -6.99 -0.57
N TRP A 86 -4.87 -6.51 -0.89
CA TRP A 86 -4.38 -6.45 -2.24
C TRP A 86 -2.90 -6.77 -2.30
N VAL A 87 -2.56 -7.80 -3.08
CA VAL A 87 -1.18 -8.22 -3.31
C VAL A 87 -0.62 -7.55 -4.55
N VAL A 88 0.53 -6.92 -4.38
CA VAL A 88 1.30 -6.26 -5.44
C VAL A 88 2.57 -7.06 -5.67
N PHE A 89 2.79 -7.55 -6.89
CA PHE A 89 4.03 -8.25 -7.23
C PHE A 89 5.11 -7.24 -7.65
N CYS A 90 6.36 -7.53 -7.34
CA CYS A 90 7.53 -6.72 -7.66
C CYS A 90 8.36 -7.45 -8.72
N SER A 91 7.79 -7.64 -9.92
CA SER A 91 8.38 -8.43 -11.02
C SER A 91 9.02 -7.58 -12.13
N GLY A 92 8.75 -6.29 -12.14
CA GLY A 92 9.20 -5.30 -13.13
C GLY A 92 8.60 -5.39 -14.52
N GLU A 93 7.54 -6.18 -14.67
CA GLU A 93 6.86 -6.35 -15.95
C GLU A 93 5.55 -5.58 -16.00
N THR A 94 5.39 -4.62 -16.91
CA THR A 94 4.24 -3.70 -16.92
C THR A 94 2.91 -4.29 -17.42
N GLU A 95 2.82 -5.55 -17.87
CA GLU A 95 1.69 -5.99 -18.70
C GLU A 95 1.35 -7.48 -18.57
N GLN A 96 0.52 -7.88 -17.58
CA GLN A 96 -0.05 -9.23 -17.49
C GLN A 96 -1.54 -9.20 -17.13
N THR A 97 -2.28 -10.18 -17.65
CA THR A 97 -3.63 -10.02 -18.20
C THR A 97 -4.68 -10.57 -17.25
N LEU A 98 -5.59 -9.68 -16.81
CA LEU A 98 -6.81 -9.93 -16.05
C LEU A 98 -7.45 -11.30 -16.29
N MET A 99 -7.43 -12.18 -15.27
CA MET A 99 -8.59 -13.00 -14.90
C MET A 99 -8.63 -13.31 -13.40
N GLY A 100 -9.62 -12.72 -12.71
CA GLY A 100 -10.26 -13.32 -11.53
C GLY A 100 -9.65 -13.04 -10.16
N VAL A 101 -10.29 -12.09 -9.45
CA VAL A 101 -10.23 -11.83 -7.98
C VAL A 101 -8.99 -11.14 -7.41
N GLU A 102 -7.87 -11.06 -8.11
CA GLU A 102 -6.70 -10.32 -7.62
C GLU A 102 -6.16 -9.41 -8.72
N SER A 103 -6.37 -8.10 -8.60
CA SER A 103 -5.82 -7.14 -9.56
C SER A 103 -4.34 -6.89 -9.26
N LYS A 104 -3.49 -7.91 -9.34
CA LYS A 104 -2.06 -7.82 -9.06
C LYS A 104 -1.39 -6.82 -10.01
N TRP A 105 -0.77 -5.78 -9.47
CA TRP A 105 0.07 -4.85 -10.26
C TRP A 105 1.54 -5.17 -10.04
N ASN A 106 2.33 -4.88 -11.07
CA ASN A 106 3.75 -5.21 -11.14
C ASN A 106 4.60 -3.95 -10.93
N LEU A 107 5.25 -3.85 -9.78
CA LEU A 107 6.32 -2.88 -9.47
C LEU A 107 7.64 -3.37 -10.08
N PRO A 108 8.63 -2.49 -10.37
CA PRO A 108 9.98 -2.89 -10.81
C PRO A 108 10.54 -4.04 -9.97
N ASP A 109 11.19 -5.02 -10.63
CA ASP A 109 11.93 -6.08 -9.96
C ASP A 109 12.96 -5.42 -9.05
N TRP A 110 12.77 -5.57 -7.74
CA TRP A 110 13.69 -5.02 -6.74
C TRP A 110 15.02 -5.78 -6.68
N GLY A 111 15.22 -6.78 -7.55
CA GLY A 111 16.52 -7.34 -7.92
C GLY A 111 16.95 -8.51 -7.04
N LEU A 112 17.44 -9.58 -7.68
CA LEU A 112 17.92 -10.84 -7.08
C LEU A 112 19.21 -10.74 -6.21
N SER A 113 19.58 -9.56 -5.74
CA SER A 113 20.69 -9.39 -4.81
C SER A 113 20.23 -8.52 -3.66
N PHE A 114 20.03 -9.15 -2.49
CA PHE A 114 19.54 -8.51 -1.26
C PHE A 114 20.10 -7.09 -1.05
N PRO A 115 19.28 -6.15 -0.54
CA PRO A 115 18.39 -6.35 0.62
C PRO A 115 16.98 -6.83 0.24
N PRO A 116 16.09 -7.14 1.22
CA PRO A 116 14.69 -7.40 0.94
C PRO A 116 14.08 -6.15 0.29
N VAL A 117 12.76 -6.08 0.12
CA VAL A 117 12.08 -4.79 0.27
C VAL A 117 12.81 -3.99 1.36
N LYS A 118 13.52 -2.91 0.97
CA LYS A 118 14.57 -2.39 1.86
C LYS A 118 13.91 -1.98 3.18
N SER A 119 14.64 -2.17 4.28
CA SER A 119 14.19 -1.64 5.57
C SER A 119 13.83 -0.16 5.38
N GLY A 120 12.56 0.20 5.56
CA GLY A 120 12.09 1.57 5.30
C GLY A 120 11.16 1.74 4.10
N LEU A 121 10.62 0.67 3.49
CA LEU A 121 9.48 0.82 2.57
C LEU A 121 8.32 1.51 3.30
N VAL A 122 7.81 2.58 2.70
CA VAL A 122 6.70 3.37 3.20
C VAL A 122 5.64 3.53 2.11
N LEU A 123 4.38 3.47 2.54
CA LEU A 123 3.23 3.87 1.75
C LEU A 123 2.96 5.37 1.97
N HIS A 124 2.95 6.12 0.89
CA HIS A 124 2.68 7.56 0.83
C HIS A 124 1.29 7.78 0.22
N LEU A 125 0.56 8.79 0.73
CA LEU A 125 -0.83 9.11 0.37
C LEU A 125 -0.91 10.50 -0.26
#